data_AF-A0A3D0QU77-F1
#
_entry.id   AF-A0A3D0QU77-F1
#
_cell.length_a   1.000
_cell.length_b   1.000
_cell.length_c   1.000
_cell.angle_alpha   90.00
_cell.angle_beta   90.00
_cell.angle_gamma   90.00
#
_symmetry.space_group_name_H-M   'P 1'
#
loop_
_entity.id
_entity.type
_entity.pdbx_description
1 polymer ?
#
loop_
_entity_poly.entity_id
_entity_poly.type
_entity_poly.pdbx_seq_one_letter_code
_entity_poly.pdbx_strand_id
1 'polypeptide(L)' 'VGGPLLAPGIGAQGATPADLPRVFGAAVGQVLPSVSRGVLRYGPDAAGLRSAADRLADEVRAAVGGR' A
#
# COMPACT_ATOMS: atom_id res chain seq x y z
N VAL A 1 -11.76 -11.51 13.70
CA VAL A 1 -10.80 -10.43 13.99
C VAL A 1 -11.57 -9.13 14.05
N GLY A 2 -11.37 -8.29 15.08
CA GLY A 2 -12.18 -7.09 15.34
C GLY A 2 -11.43 -5.76 15.19
N GLY A 3 -10.30 -5.73 14.48
CA GLY A 3 -9.44 -4.56 14.33
C GLY A 3 -8.65 -4.58 13.01
N PRO A 4 -7.94 -3.49 12.68
CA PRO A 4 -7.25 -3.35 11.40
C PRO A 4 -6.15 -4.40 11.20
N LEU A 5 -5.96 -4.83 9.95
CA LEU A 5 -4.99 -5.84 9.54
C LEU A 5 -3.75 -5.18 8.94
N LEU A 6 -2.60 -5.24 9.63
CA LEU A 6 -1.33 -4.78 9.07
C LEU A 6 -0.85 -5.74 7.97
N ALA A 7 -0.61 -5.23 6.77
CA ALA A 7 -0.11 -6.00 5.62
C ALA A 7 1.29 -5.50 5.19
N PRO A 8 2.37 -6.11 5.70
CA PRO A 8 3.72 -5.69 5.38
C PRO A 8 4.18 -6.18 4.00
N GLY A 9 5.09 -5.42 3.39
CA GLY A 9 5.86 -5.89 2.23
C GLY A 9 5.24 -5.61 0.87
N ILE A 10 4.24 -4.74 0.80
CA ILE A 10 3.71 -4.25 -0.49
C ILE A 10 4.85 -3.61 -1.30
N GLY A 11 4.92 -3.98 -2.59
CA GLY A 11 5.98 -3.69 -3.55
C GLY A 11 7.21 -4.60 -3.41
N ALA A 12 7.77 -4.73 -2.20
CA ALA A 12 9.06 -5.37 -2.00
C ALA A 12 9.04 -6.91 -2.06
N GLN A 13 7.92 -7.54 -1.68
CA GLN A 13 7.78 -9.00 -1.66
C GLN A 13 7.04 -9.53 -2.90
N GLY A 14 6.94 -8.73 -3.96
CA GLY A 14 6.18 -9.07 -5.18
C GLY A 14 4.66 -8.89 -5.05
N ALA A 15 4.15 -8.57 -3.87
CA ALA A 15 2.75 -8.17 -3.68
C ALA A 15 2.56 -6.72 -4.13
N THR A 16 1.65 -6.46 -5.06
CA THR A 16 1.31 -5.11 -5.53
C THR A 16 0.04 -4.60 -4.83
N PRO A 17 -0.25 -3.29 -4.84
CA PRO A 17 -1.54 -2.78 -4.36
C PRO A 17 -2.75 -3.49 -4.99
N ALA A 18 -2.64 -3.91 -6.26
CA ALA A 18 -3.68 -4.65 -6.97
C ALA A 18 -3.95 -6.05 -6.40
N ASP A 19 -3.03 -6.62 -5.62
CA ASP A 19 -3.24 -7.92 -4.97
C ASP A 19 -4.11 -7.83 -3.71
N LEU A 20 -4.30 -6.62 -3.14
CA LEU A 20 -4.99 -6.43 -1.86
C LEU A 20 -6.41 -7.01 -1.85
N PRO A 21 -7.28 -6.76 -2.86
CA PRO A 21 -8.63 -7.33 -2.87
C PRO A 21 -8.62 -8.85 -2.97
N ARG A 22 -7.68 -9.42 -3.73
CA ARG A 22 -7.55 -10.87 -3.92
C ARG A 22 -7.10 -11.57 -2.63
N VAL A 23 -6.19 -10.97 -1.88
CA VAL A 23 -5.61 -11.55 -0.66
C VAL A 23 -6.54 -11.38 0.54
N PHE A 24 -7.17 -10.21 0.69
CA PHE A 24 -7.93 -9.86 1.88
C PHE A 24 -9.46 -9.91 1.71
N GLY A 25 -9.96 -10.04 0.48
CA GLY A 25 -11.38 -10.18 0.19
C GLY A 25 -12.22 -9.06 0.83
N ALA A 26 -13.30 -9.44 1.52
CA ALA A 26 -14.19 -8.50 2.21
C ALA A 26 -13.49 -7.66 3.30
N ALA A 27 -12.38 -8.15 3.85
CA ALA A 27 -11.61 -7.44 4.87
C ALA A 27 -10.66 -6.37 4.29
N VAL A 28 -10.58 -6.21 2.96
CA VAL A 28 -9.65 -5.27 2.32
C VAL A 28 -9.78 -3.82 2.82
N GLY A 29 -11.00 -3.40 3.21
CA GLY A 29 -11.23 -2.07 3.79
C GLY A 29 -10.69 -1.89 5.22
N GLN A 30 -10.24 -2.97 5.87
CA GLN A 30 -9.62 -2.95 7.20
C GLN A 30 -8.10 -3.12 7.12
N VAL A 31 -7.53 -3.21 5.92
CA VAL A 31 -6.10 -3.45 5.72
C VAL A 31 -5.32 -2.14 5.83
N LEU A 32 -4.23 -2.19 6.59
CA LEU A 32 -3.20 -1.17 6.65
C LEU A 32 -1.96 -1.68 5.91
N PRO A 33 -1.81 -1.39 4.61
CA PRO A 33 -0.62 -1.77 3.87
C PRO A 33 0.58 -0.94 4.33
N SER A 34 1.70 -1.59 4.66
CA SER A 34 2.93 -0.90 5.04
C SER A 34 4.04 -1.07 4.01
N VAL A 35 4.69 0.05 3.65
CA VAL A 35 5.76 0.14 2.66
C VAL A 35 6.95 0.91 3.23
N SER A 36 8.15 0.39 2.99
CA SER A 36 9.40 1.04 3.43
C SER A 36 10.30 1.34 2.23
N ARG A 37 11.03 0.33 1.70
CA ARG A 37 11.99 0.53 0.59
C ARG A 37 11.36 1.13 -0.67
N GLY A 38 10.07 0.89 -0.91
CA GLY A 38 9.33 1.46 -2.04
C GLY A 38 9.22 2.98 -1.99
N VAL A 39 9.26 3.60 -0.81
CA VAL A 39 9.25 5.07 -0.62
C VAL A 39 10.67 5.57 -0.32
N LEU A 40 11.36 4.95 0.64
CA LEU A 40 12.64 5.44 1.16
C LEU A 40 13.76 5.50 0.11
N ARG A 41 13.68 4.72 -0.98
CA ARG A 41 14.66 4.75 -2.08
C ARG A 41 14.64 6.05 -2.89
N TYR A 42 13.59 6.86 -2.76
CA TYR A 42 13.44 8.15 -3.46
C TYR A 42 13.90 9.34 -2.60
N GLY A 43 14.43 9.08 -1.39
CA GLY A 43 15.09 10.09 -0.57
C GLY A 43 16.56 10.35 -0.99
N PRO A 44 17.27 11.27 -0.31
CA PRO A 44 16.84 11.99 0.89
C PRO A 44 15.94 13.20 0.61
N ASP A 45 15.70 13.54 -0.66
CA ASP A 45 14.86 14.67 -1.04
C ASP A 45 13.39 14.49 -0.59
N ALA A 46 12.85 15.49 0.09
CA ALA A 46 11.50 15.45 0.65
C ALA A 46 10.42 15.42 -0.44
N ALA A 47 10.66 16.06 -1.59
CA ALA A 47 9.71 16.04 -2.71
C ALA A 47 9.68 14.64 -3.35
N GLY A 48 10.83 13.98 -3.50
CA GLY A 48 10.94 12.59 -3.93
C GLY A 48 10.19 11.62 -3.01
N LEU A 49 10.38 11.75 -1.70
CA LEU A 49 9.66 10.94 -0.70
C LEU A 49 8.15 11.15 -0.75
N ARG A 50 7.70 12.42 -0.82
CA ARG A 50 6.27 12.77 -0.91
C ARG A 50 5.64 12.22 -2.18
N SER A 51 6.27 12.45 -3.33
CA SER A 51 5.79 11.95 -4.63
C SER A 51 5.66 10.42 -4.64
N ALA A 52 6.60 9.70 -4.02
CA ALA A 52 6.53 8.25 -3.92
C ALA A 52 5.41 7.77 -2.99
N ALA A 53 5.19 8.44 -1.86
CA ALA A 53 4.12 8.12 -0.93
C ALA A 53 2.74 8.38 -1.55
N ASP A 54 2.54 9.52 -2.20
CA ASP A 54 1.27 9.90 -2.82
C ASP A 54 0.89 8.93 -3.95
N ARG A 55 1.84 8.60 -4.85
CA ARG A 55 1.62 7.62 -5.91
C ARG A 55 1.16 6.27 -5.37
N LEU A 56 1.83 5.78 -4.33
CA LEU A 56 1.48 4.50 -3.71
C LEU A 56 0.09 4.56 -3.05
N ALA A 57 -0.24 5.66 -2.39
CA ALA A 57 -1.56 5.86 -1.80
C ALA A 57 -2.66 5.87 -2.87
N ASP A 58 -2.40 6.48 -4.02
CA ASP A 58 -3.32 6.48 -5.16
C ASP A 58 -3.48 5.08 -5.76
N GLU A 59 -2.40 4.31 -5.92
CA GLU A 59 -2.46 2.91 -6.37
C GLU A 59 -3.28 2.03 -5.43
N VAL A 60 -3.10 2.18 -4.11
CA VAL A 60 -3.91 1.48 -3.10
C VAL A 60 -5.36 1.92 -3.19
N ARG A 61 -5.63 3.22 -3.27
CA ARG A 61 -6.99 3.76 -3.39
C ARG A 61 -7.69 3.23 -4.64
N ALA A 62 -7.01 3.19 -5.78
CA ALA A 62 -7.53 2.63 -7.02
C ALA A 62 -7.85 1.13 -6.89
N ALA A 63 -6.97 0.37 -6.23
CA ALA A 63 -7.16 -1.07 -6.02
C ALA A 63 -8.33 -1.40 -5.07
N VAL A 64 -8.61 -0.55 -4.06
CA VAL A 64 -9.65 -0.82 -3.05
C VAL A 64 -10.97 -0.06 -3.27
N GLY A 65 -10.93 1.03 -4.04
CA GLY A 65 -12.03 1.97 -4.26
C GLY A 65 -12.99 1.60 -5.40
N GLY A 66 -12.69 0.56 -6.18
CA GLY A 66 -13.57 0.03 -7.23
C GLY A 66 -14.72 -0.85 -6.73
N ARG A 67 -15.22 -0.62 -5.51
CA ARG A 67 -16.39 -1.31 -4.95
C ARG A 67 -17.63 -0.43 -5.00
#